data_AF-A0A950KD15-F1
#
_entry.id   AF-A0A950KD15-F1
#
_cell.length_a   1.000
_cell.length_b   1.000
_cell.length_c   1.000
_cell.angle_alpha   90.00
_cell.angle_beta   90.00
_cell.angle_gamma   90.00
#
_symmetry.space_group_name_H-M   'P 1'
#
loop_
_entity.id
_entity.type
_entity.pdbx_description
1 polymer ?
#
loop_
_entity_poly.entity_id
_entity_poly.type
_entity_poly.pdbx_seq_one_letter_code
_entity_poly.pdbx_strand_id
1 'polypeptide(L)'
;MKPSHLLMLGWCAALFGCSHFDTVDNRDHAVDIYYPNTNEIRLAQDRVARYRQDNSRRPTSATPYLAVSATRVLAYEIQDLWPKLINSETTASFFAHGKRFTYSNLDAYCIMIYDTAANRFVSNHGFVTVDLPPRGSIARWDGYVARYIGTGY
;
A
#
# COMPACT_ATOMS: atom_id res chain seq x y z
N MET A 1 -11.42 45.27 50.52
CA MET A 1 -11.30 43.80 50.51
C MET A 1 -11.75 43.29 49.14
N LYS A 2 -10.90 42.46 48.52
CA LYS A 2 -11.08 41.70 47.26
C LYS A 2 -12.12 40.57 47.47
N PRO A 3 -12.81 40.06 46.43
CA PRO A 3 -12.15 39.22 45.41
C PRO A 3 -12.60 39.45 43.95
N SER A 4 -11.59 39.40 43.08
CA SER A 4 -11.65 39.33 41.63
C SER A 4 -11.06 37.97 41.24
N HIS A 5 -11.89 36.95 41.00
CA HIS A 5 -11.45 35.65 40.46
C HIS A 5 -12.62 34.94 39.80
N LEU A 6 -13.02 35.38 38.60
CA LEU A 6 -14.03 34.69 37.81
C LEU A 6 -13.78 34.98 36.34
N LEU A 7 -12.75 34.36 35.76
CA LEU A 7 -12.49 34.24 34.30
C LEU A 7 -11.09 33.64 34.08
N MET A 8 -10.88 32.36 34.36
CA MET A 8 -9.69 31.64 33.84
C MET A 8 -9.88 30.12 33.95
N LEU A 9 -10.90 29.58 33.29
CA LEU A 9 -11.13 28.13 33.17
C LEU A 9 -11.87 27.87 31.87
N GLY A 10 -11.15 27.99 30.74
CA GLY A 10 -11.80 27.83 29.44
C GLY A 10 -10.85 27.86 28.24
N TRP A 11 -9.61 27.40 28.37
CA TRP A 11 -8.66 27.44 27.23
C TRP A 11 -7.62 26.31 27.18
N CYS A 12 -7.89 25.14 27.76
CA CYS A 12 -6.99 24.00 27.64
C CYS A 12 -7.53 22.83 26.79
N ALA A 13 -8.77 22.89 26.30
CA ALA A 13 -9.37 21.76 25.57
C ALA A 13 -9.08 21.74 24.05
N ALA A 14 -8.36 22.72 23.50
CA ALA A 14 -8.19 22.87 22.05
C ALA A 14 -6.89 22.25 21.48
N LEU A 15 -6.07 21.56 22.29
CA LEU A 15 -4.73 21.10 21.86
C LEU A 15 -4.58 19.58 21.72
N PHE A 16 -5.65 18.79 21.83
CA PHE A 16 -5.60 17.38 21.46
C PHE A 16 -5.78 17.23 19.95
N GLY A 17 -4.79 17.69 19.19
CA GLY A 17 -4.63 17.26 17.81
C GLY A 17 -4.39 15.75 17.81
N CYS A 18 -5.39 14.96 17.39
CA CYS A 18 -5.23 13.53 17.20
C CYS A 18 -4.05 13.28 16.27
N SER A 19 -2.93 12.85 16.83
CA SER A 19 -1.79 12.38 16.07
C SER A 19 -2.19 11.03 15.48
N HIS A 20 -2.67 11.02 14.23
CA HIS A 20 -2.94 9.78 13.51
C HIS A 20 -1.59 9.13 13.21
N PHE A 21 -1.18 8.17 14.03
CA PHE A 21 -0.01 7.35 13.73
C PHE A 21 -0.40 6.35 12.64
N ASP A 22 0.21 6.50 11.47
CA ASP A 22 0.11 5.48 10.42
C ASP A 22 0.72 4.18 10.97
N THR A 23 -0.13 3.17 11.18
CA THR A 23 0.34 1.83 11.56
C THR A 23 0.88 1.12 10.33
N VAL A 24 2.08 0.54 10.45
CA VAL A 24 2.72 -0.23 9.38
C VAL A 24 2.33 -1.69 9.51
N ASP A 25 1.83 -2.29 8.43
CA ASP A 25 1.72 -3.74 8.32
C ASP A 25 3.10 -4.32 7.96
N ASN A 26 3.71 -5.02 8.93
CA ASN A 26 5.06 -5.58 8.77
C ASN A 26 5.08 -6.93 8.06
N ARG A 27 3.92 -7.51 7.76
CA ARG A 27 3.85 -8.76 7.01
C ARG A 27 4.27 -8.54 5.57
N ASP A 28 4.90 -9.54 4.96
CA ASP A 28 5.26 -9.46 3.55
C ASP A 28 4.03 -9.64 2.66
N HIS A 29 3.69 -8.60 1.90
CA HIS A 29 2.66 -8.67 0.87
C HIS A 29 3.21 -9.19 -0.48
N ALA A 30 4.52 -9.40 -0.61
CA ALA A 30 5.10 -10.03 -1.79
C ALA A 30 4.96 -11.56 -1.72
N VAL A 31 4.36 -12.13 -2.75
CA VAL A 31 4.23 -13.58 -2.98
C VAL A 31 5.23 -14.05 -4.04
N ASP A 32 5.55 -13.17 -4.99
CA ASP A 32 6.46 -13.45 -6.09
C ASP A 32 6.98 -12.14 -6.72
N ILE A 33 7.83 -12.25 -7.74
CA ILE A 33 8.27 -11.15 -8.60
C ILE A 33 7.57 -11.26 -9.96
N TYR A 34 7.09 -10.14 -10.48
CA TYR A 34 6.54 -10.01 -11.83
C TYR A 34 7.32 -8.96 -12.63
N TYR A 35 7.51 -9.20 -13.92
CA TYR A 35 8.20 -8.29 -14.82
C TYR A 35 7.19 -7.59 -15.74
N PRO A 36 6.64 -6.43 -15.34
CA PRO A 36 5.65 -5.72 -16.14
C PRO A 36 6.26 -5.24 -17.45
N ASN A 37 5.45 -5.29 -18.50
CA ASN A 37 5.85 -4.74 -19.79
C ASN A 37 5.82 -3.20 -19.79
N THR A 38 6.37 -2.59 -20.84
CA THR A 38 6.48 -1.12 -20.94
C THR A 38 5.14 -0.39 -20.80
N ASN A 39 4.03 -0.97 -21.29
CA ASN A 39 2.71 -0.35 -21.18
C ASN A 39 2.20 -0.34 -19.74
N GLU A 40 2.44 -1.43 -18.99
CA GLU A 40 2.06 -1.56 -17.59
C GLU A 40 2.87 -0.64 -16.69
N ILE A 41 4.17 -0.51 -16.96
CA ILE A 41 5.04 0.45 -16.27
C ILE A 41 4.53 1.88 -16.52
N ARG A 42 4.23 2.24 -17.78
CA ARG A 42 3.68 3.56 -18.12
C ARG A 42 2.35 3.81 -17.40
N LEU A 43 1.46 2.82 -17.39
CA LEU A 43 0.20 2.92 -16.66
C LEU A 43 0.42 3.16 -15.16
N ALA A 44 1.40 2.49 -14.55
CA ALA A 44 1.77 2.73 -13.17
C ALA A 44 2.32 4.15 -12.94
N GLN A 45 3.11 4.70 -13.87
CA GLN A 45 3.57 6.10 -13.81
C GLN A 45 2.40 7.08 -13.82
N ASP A 46 1.43 6.88 -14.72
CA ASP A 46 0.24 7.73 -14.80
C ASP A 46 -0.58 7.69 -13.50
N ARG A 47 -0.66 6.51 -12.85
CA ARG A 47 -1.32 6.35 -11.55
C ARG A 47 -0.63 7.13 -10.44
N VAL A 48 0.71 7.13 -10.41
CA VAL A 48 1.49 7.95 -9.46
C VAL A 48 1.29 9.44 -9.73
N ALA A 49 1.31 9.85 -10.99
CA ALA A 49 1.10 11.25 -11.36
C ALA A 49 -0.28 11.76 -10.90
N ARG A 50 -1.34 10.98 -11.17
CA ARG A 50 -2.70 11.29 -10.68
C ARG A 50 -2.76 11.37 -9.17
N TYR A 51 -2.24 10.36 -8.48
CA TYR A 51 -2.21 10.35 -7.01
C TYR A 51 -1.55 11.63 -6.46
N ARG A 52 -0.42 12.05 -7.02
CA ARG A 52 0.28 13.27 -6.60
C ARG A 52 -0.52 14.54 -6.87
N GLN A 53 -1.22 14.61 -8.00
CA GLN A 53 -2.09 15.73 -8.32
C GLN A 53 -3.20 15.86 -7.27
N ASP A 54 -3.86 14.75 -6.95
CA ASP A 54 -4.99 14.70 -6.01
C ASP A 54 -4.55 14.90 -4.55
N ASN A 55 -3.30 14.58 -4.23
CA ASN A 55 -2.75 14.61 -2.87
C ASN A 55 -1.69 15.71 -2.67
N SER A 56 -1.58 16.67 -3.59
CA SER A 56 -0.57 17.74 -3.58
C SER A 56 -0.55 18.60 -2.30
N ARG A 57 -1.65 18.62 -1.54
CA ARG A 57 -1.78 19.37 -0.28
C ARG A 57 -1.64 18.50 0.98
N ARG A 58 -1.47 17.17 0.85
CA ARG A 58 -1.33 16.29 2.02
C ARG A 58 0.09 16.34 2.57
N PRO A 59 0.27 16.21 3.90
CA PRO A 59 1.59 16.04 4.49
C PRO A 59 2.33 14.88 3.84
N THR A 60 3.64 15.02 3.69
CA THR A 60 4.52 13.99 3.13
C THR A 60 4.34 12.69 3.93
N SER A 61 4.16 11.57 3.21
CA SER A 61 4.03 10.24 3.80
C SER A 61 5.22 9.92 4.72
N ALA A 62 4.99 9.17 5.80
CA ALA A 62 6.04 8.68 6.69
C ALA A 62 7.10 7.79 6.00
N THR A 63 6.82 7.32 4.78
CA THR A 63 7.75 6.60 3.92
C THR A 63 7.95 7.36 2.59
N PRO A 64 9.18 7.41 2.04
CA PRO A 64 9.44 7.97 0.72
C PRO A 64 8.97 7.07 -0.43
N TYR A 65 8.38 5.90 -0.15
CA TYR A 65 7.96 4.94 -1.15
C TYR A 65 6.45 4.86 -1.31
N LEU A 66 5.99 4.78 -2.56
CA LEU A 66 4.60 4.47 -2.92
C LEU A 66 4.53 3.09 -3.55
N ALA A 67 3.58 2.27 -3.10
CA ALA A 67 3.24 0.98 -3.69
C ALA A 67 2.06 1.15 -4.64
N VAL A 68 2.30 0.91 -5.92
CA VAL A 68 1.40 1.22 -7.03
C VAL A 68 1.00 -0.06 -7.72
N SER A 69 -0.30 -0.31 -7.87
CA SER A 69 -0.75 -1.40 -8.73
C SER A 69 -0.41 -1.05 -10.18
N ALA A 70 0.31 -1.91 -10.88
CA ALA A 70 0.67 -1.78 -12.29
C ALA A 70 -0.30 -2.56 -13.18
N THR A 71 -0.56 -3.82 -12.84
CA THR A 71 -1.46 -4.69 -13.60
C THR A 71 -2.06 -5.77 -12.70
N ARG A 72 -3.10 -6.45 -13.20
CA ARG A 72 -3.58 -7.71 -12.62
C ARG A 72 -2.73 -8.84 -13.21
N VAL A 73 -2.28 -9.75 -12.38
CA VAL A 73 -1.49 -10.92 -12.79
C VAL A 73 -2.40 -12.14 -12.77
N LEU A 74 -2.39 -12.92 -13.85
CA LEU A 74 -3.20 -14.12 -13.93
C LEU A 74 -2.48 -15.24 -13.19
N ALA A 75 -3.24 -16.09 -12.49
CA ALA A 75 -2.65 -17.14 -11.66
C ALA A 75 -1.73 -18.10 -12.42
N TYR A 76 -2.03 -18.36 -13.70
CA TYR A 76 -1.20 -19.23 -14.54
C TYR A 76 0.14 -18.59 -14.97
N GLU A 77 0.29 -17.27 -14.82
CA GLU A 77 1.56 -16.57 -15.07
C GLU A 77 2.53 -16.72 -13.88
N ILE A 78 2.04 -17.17 -12.73
CA ILE A 78 2.83 -17.34 -11.51
C ILE A 78 3.31 -18.79 -11.44
N GLN A 79 4.59 -19.00 -11.72
CA GLN A 79 5.20 -20.31 -11.59
C GLN A 79 5.22 -20.75 -10.13
N ASP A 80 4.92 -22.03 -9.86
CA ASP A 80 4.93 -22.61 -8.50
C ASP A 80 4.05 -21.82 -7.51
N LEU A 81 2.91 -21.33 -8.01
CA LEU A 81 1.97 -20.50 -7.26
C LEU A 81 1.54 -21.15 -5.93
N TRP A 82 1.20 -22.44 -5.93
CA TRP A 82 0.70 -23.10 -4.71
C TRP A 82 1.69 -23.08 -3.54
N PRO A 83 2.95 -23.54 -3.71
CA PRO A 83 3.99 -23.35 -2.70
C PRO A 83 4.13 -21.90 -2.23
N LYS A 84 4.08 -20.92 -3.15
CA LYS A 84 4.22 -19.50 -2.80
C LYS A 84 3.05 -19.00 -1.94
N LEU A 85 1.83 -19.41 -2.26
CA LEU A 85 0.64 -19.04 -1.50
C LEU A 85 0.68 -19.62 -0.08
N ILE A 86 1.07 -20.89 0.11
CA ILE A 86 1.13 -21.52 1.44
C ILE A 86 2.20 -20.88 2.33
N ASN A 87 3.31 -20.43 1.75
CA ASN A 87 4.42 -19.84 2.49
C ASN A 87 4.29 -18.31 2.67
N SER A 88 3.24 -17.69 2.14
CA SER A 88 3.05 -16.24 2.25
C SER A 88 2.44 -15.85 3.60
N GLU A 89 2.87 -14.71 4.12
CA GLU A 89 2.39 -14.15 5.40
C GLU A 89 1.00 -13.50 5.30
N THR A 90 0.53 -13.23 4.09
CA THR A 90 -0.64 -12.37 3.87
C THR A 90 -1.79 -13.05 3.14
N THR A 91 -1.60 -14.17 2.45
CA THR A 91 -2.57 -14.86 1.55
C THR A 91 -3.67 -15.65 2.27
N ALA A 92 -3.94 -15.37 3.54
CA ALA A 92 -4.94 -16.10 4.32
C ALA A 92 -6.35 -15.98 3.71
N SER A 93 -6.66 -14.88 3.01
CA SER A 93 -7.98 -14.71 2.38
C SER A 93 -8.23 -15.72 1.27
N PHE A 94 -7.19 -16.12 0.52
CA PHE A 94 -7.30 -17.16 -0.49
C PHE A 94 -7.76 -18.49 0.12
N PHE A 95 -7.24 -18.85 1.30
CA PHE A 95 -7.60 -20.10 1.99
C PHE A 95 -8.96 -20.05 2.70
N ALA A 96 -9.51 -18.85 2.95
CA ALA A 96 -10.80 -18.69 3.60
C ALA A 96 -12.01 -19.15 2.75
N HIS A 97 -11.82 -19.36 1.43
CA HIS A 97 -12.90 -19.67 0.48
C HIS A 97 -13.37 -21.15 0.45
N GLY A 98 -12.93 -22.00 1.39
CA GLY A 98 -13.45 -23.36 1.57
C GLY A 98 -13.07 -24.36 0.47
N LYS A 99 -13.82 -25.47 0.36
CA LYS A 99 -13.47 -26.70 -0.41
C LYS A 99 -13.36 -26.55 -1.95
N ARG A 100 -13.41 -25.35 -2.50
CA ARG A 100 -13.22 -25.08 -3.94
C ARG A 100 -12.05 -24.12 -4.14
N PHE A 101 -10.85 -24.59 -3.84
CA PHE A 101 -9.61 -23.88 -4.18
C PHE A 101 -9.38 -23.94 -5.69
N THR A 102 -9.96 -23.01 -6.43
CA THR A 102 -9.66 -22.83 -7.85
C THR A 102 -8.93 -21.52 -8.06
N TYR A 103 -7.78 -21.57 -8.70
CA TYR A 103 -6.99 -20.38 -9.07
C TYR A 103 -7.76 -19.40 -9.97
N SER A 104 -8.87 -19.82 -10.55
CA SER A 104 -9.78 -18.99 -11.34
C SER A 104 -10.31 -17.76 -10.59
N ASN A 105 -10.32 -17.80 -9.25
CA ASN A 105 -10.83 -16.72 -8.40
C ASN A 105 -9.69 -15.99 -7.65
N LEU A 106 -8.43 -16.27 -7.99
CA LEU A 106 -7.30 -15.59 -7.37
C LEU A 106 -7.14 -14.20 -7.99
N ASP A 107 -7.29 -13.17 -7.17
CA ASP A 107 -6.97 -11.81 -7.55
C ASP A 107 -5.52 -11.49 -7.16
N ALA A 108 -4.60 -11.66 -8.11
CA ALA A 108 -3.20 -11.27 -7.95
C ALA A 108 -2.91 -9.97 -8.72
N TYR A 109 -2.04 -9.14 -8.17
CA TYR A 109 -1.67 -7.84 -8.73
C TYR A 109 -0.16 -7.66 -8.71
N CYS A 110 0.37 -7.02 -9.75
CA CYS A 110 1.74 -6.54 -9.76
C CYS A 110 1.78 -5.18 -9.07
N ILE A 111 2.53 -5.09 -7.98
CA ILE A 111 2.78 -3.87 -7.21
C ILE A 111 4.19 -3.37 -7.48
N MET A 112 4.30 -2.20 -8.10
CA MET A 112 5.58 -1.53 -8.33
C MET A 112 5.86 -0.52 -7.21
N ILE A 113 7.13 -0.44 -6.80
CA ILE A 113 7.57 0.49 -5.76
C ILE A 113 8.18 1.74 -6.38
N TYR A 114 7.55 2.88 -6.13
CA TYR A 114 7.94 4.18 -6.63
C TYR A 114 8.66 4.98 -5.54
N ASP A 115 9.89 5.42 -5.82
CA ASP A 115 10.67 6.30 -4.97
C ASP A 115 10.27 7.76 -5.25
N THR A 116 9.65 8.39 -4.26
CA THR A 116 9.18 9.77 -4.37
C THR A 116 10.30 10.79 -4.36
N ALA A 117 11.45 10.48 -3.74
CA ALA A 117 12.61 11.35 -3.68
C ALA A 117 13.39 11.30 -5.01
N ALA A 118 13.60 10.10 -5.55
CA ALA A 118 14.27 9.91 -6.84
C ALA A 118 13.34 10.11 -8.05
N ASN A 119 12.03 10.28 -7.81
CA ASN A 119 11.02 10.49 -8.83
C ASN A 119 10.97 9.38 -9.90
N ARG A 120 11.16 8.12 -9.50
CA ARG A 120 11.20 6.95 -10.39
C ARG A 120 10.82 5.66 -9.68
N PHE A 121 10.50 4.60 -10.43
CA PHE A 121 10.42 3.26 -9.86
C PHE A 121 11.80 2.76 -9.42
N VAL A 122 11.84 2.04 -8.30
CA VAL A 122 13.09 1.48 -7.73
C VAL A 122 13.66 0.35 -8.60
N SER A 123 12.81 -0.31 -9.39
CA SER A 123 13.19 -1.37 -10.31
C SER A 123 12.26 -1.44 -11.52
N ASN A 124 12.61 -2.30 -12.49
CA ASN A 124 11.78 -2.65 -13.64
C ASN A 124 10.89 -3.88 -13.41
N HIS A 125 10.85 -4.40 -12.18
CA HIS A 125 9.96 -5.46 -11.75
C HIS A 125 8.99 -4.93 -10.69
N GLY A 126 7.97 -5.73 -10.38
CA GLY A 126 7.08 -5.50 -9.25
C GLY A 126 6.91 -6.76 -8.43
N PHE A 127 6.20 -6.61 -7.31
CA PHE A 127 5.88 -7.69 -6.40
C PHE A 127 4.47 -8.18 -6.67
N VAL A 128 4.30 -9.49 -6.82
CA VAL A 128 2.97 -10.09 -6.90
C VAL A 128 2.34 -10.06 -5.52
N THR A 129 1.16 -9.49 -5.40
CA THR A 129 0.36 -9.45 -4.17
C THR A 129 -1.03 -9.99 -4.44
N VAL A 130 -1.52 -10.83 -3.54
CA VAL A 130 -2.89 -11.35 -3.57
C VAL A 130 -3.76 -10.54 -2.60
N ASP A 131 -3.38 -10.56 -1.33
CA ASP A 131 -4.10 -9.85 -0.28
C ASP A 131 -3.57 -8.42 -0.19
N LEU A 132 -4.21 -7.53 -0.94
CA LEU A 132 -3.85 -6.12 -0.98
C LEU A 132 -4.16 -5.44 0.36
N PRO A 133 -3.24 -4.63 0.90
CA PRO A 133 -3.54 -3.83 2.09
C PRO A 133 -4.56 -2.72 1.75
N PRO A 134 -5.22 -2.12 2.75
CA PRO A 134 -6.13 -0.99 2.52
C PRO A 134 -5.43 0.17 1.81
N ARG A 135 -6.12 0.84 0.88
CA ARG A 135 -5.56 2.03 0.22
C ARG A 135 -5.22 3.10 1.26
N GLY A 136 -4.03 3.69 1.12
CA GLY A 136 -3.49 4.70 2.00
C GLY A 136 -2.73 4.13 3.20
N SER A 137 -2.83 2.83 3.50
CA SER A 137 -2.03 2.22 4.55
C SER A 137 -0.57 2.06 4.13
N ILE A 138 0.29 1.85 5.11
CA ILE A 138 1.70 1.54 4.89
C ILE A 138 1.89 0.04 5.12
N ALA A 139 2.50 -0.64 4.15
CA ALA A 139 2.75 -2.07 4.20
C ALA A 139 4.12 -2.41 3.61
N ARG A 140 4.57 -3.65 3.87
CA ARG A 140 5.85 -4.16 3.38
C ARG A 140 5.69 -5.02 2.13
N TRP A 141 6.55 -4.79 1.14
CA TRP A 141 6.81 -5.67 0.01
C TRP A 141 8.30 -5.96 -0.03
N ASP A 142 8.69 -7.18 0.34
CA ASP A 142 10.09 -7.58 0.47
C ASP A 142 10.86 -6.58 1.35
N GLY A 143 11.91 -5.94 0.82
CA GLY A 143 12.71 -4.93 1.52
C GLY A 143 12.11 -3.52 1.59
N TYR A 144 10.94 -3.27 1.00
CA TYR A 144 10.35 -1.94 0.89
C TYR A 144 9.14 -1.76 1.79
N VAL A 145 9.14 -0.72 2.62
CA VAL A 145 7.97 -0.25 3.37
C VAL A 145 7.38 0.93 2.63
N ALA A 146 6.18 0.77 2.05
CA ALA A 146 5.61 1.73 1.12
C ALA A 146 4.14 2.02 1.42
N ARG A 147 3.68 3.22 1.07
CA ARG A 147 2.25 3.55 1.15
C ARG A 147 1.51 2.98 -0.05
N TYR A 148 0.51 2.14 0.19
CA TYR A 148 -0.30 1.58 -0.87
C TYR A 148 -1.23 2.65 -1.48
N ILE A 149 -1.09 2.93 -2.77
CA ILE A 149 -1.95 3.88 -3.47
C ILE A 149 -2.91 3.19 -4.46
N GLY A 150 -2.80 1.88 -4.62
CA GLY A 150 -3.56 1.11 -5.60
C GLY A 150 -3.39 1.67 -7.01
N THR A 151 -4.51 2.01 -7.63
CA THR A 151 -4.62 2.52 -9.01
C THR A 151 -4.67 4.06 -9.10
N GLY A 152 -4.46 4.77 -8.00
CA GLY A 152 -4.30 6.23 -7.98
C GLY A 152 -5.55 7.07 -7.71
N TYR A 153 -6.79 6.57 -7.87
CA TYR A 153 -8.06 7.31 -7.61
C TYR A 153 -8.64 7.13 -6.21
#